data_AF-A0A0D9WY57-F1
#
_entry.id   AF-A0A0D9WY57-F1
#
_cell.length_a   1.000
_cell.length_b   1.000
_cell.length_c   1.000
_cell.angle_alpha   90.00
_cell.angle_beta   90.00
_cell.angle_gamma   90.00
#
_symmetry.space_group_name_H-M   'P 1'
#
loop_
_entity.id
_entity.type
_entity.pdbx_description
1 polymer ?
#
loop_
_entity_poly.entity_id
_entity_poly.type
_entity_poly.pdbx_seq_one_letter_code
_entity_poly.pdbx_strand_id
1 'polypeptide(L)'
;MASRLLLAVVAIVTVFVAATVPGVTAYVVIKGWRHIQNISDPNIQELGQWAVTETNKVSPSSLLTFSKVTSAWKPELHFETTKYRLLLIDASRSGVMHNYEALLIVENAHTRKLLSFEGHHI
;
A
#
# COMPACT_ATOMS: atom_id res chain seq x y z
N MET A 1 -5.01 -31.40 -35.30
CA MET A 1 -4.71 -31.52 -33.86
C MET A 1 -3.81 -30.35 -33.47
N ALA A 2 -4.33 -29.35 -32.76
CA ALA A 2 -3.53 -28.22 -32.28
C ALA A 2 -3.05 -28.53 -30.86
N SER A 3 -1.74 -28.71 -30.70
CA SER A 3 -1.07 -28.93 -29.41
C SER A 3 -1.02 -27.60 -28.65
N ARG A 4 -1.62 -27.55 -27.45
CA ARG A 4 -1.54 -26.41 -26.54
C ARG A 4 -0.50 -26.72 -25.48
N LEU A 5 0.70 -26.14 -25.61
CA LEU A 5 1.70 -26.13 -24.55
C LEU A 5 1.23 -25.16 -23.46
N LEU A 6 0.84 -25.67 -22.30
CA LEU A 6 0.59 -24.86 -21.11
C LEU A 6 1.92 -24.66 -20.36
N LEU A 7 2.46 -23.45 -20.41
CA LEU A 7 3.59 -23.00 -19.59
C LEU A 7 3.10 -22.82 -18.14
N ALA A 8 3.44 -23.78 -17.26
CA ALA A 8 3.26 -23.62 -15.82
C ALA A 8 4.41 -22.76 -15.27
N VAL A 9 4.13 -21.49 -14.95
CA VAL A 9 5.08 -20.63 -14.21
C VAL A 9 4.99 -20.99 -12.73
N VAL A 10 5.95 -21.76 -12.24
CA VAL A 10 6.10 -22.04 -10.80
C VAL A 10 6.71 -20.81 -10.14
N ALA A 11 5.90 -20.03 -9.43
CA ALA A 11 6.40 -18.95 -8.57
C ALA A 11 7.08 -19.57 -7.34
N ILE A 12 8.40 -19.53 -7.30
CA ILE A 12 9.18 -19.97 -6.14
C ILE A 12 9.02 -18.92 -5.04
N VAL A 13 8.21 -19.23 -4.03
CA VAL A 13 8.09 -18.42 -2.81
C VAL A 13 9.19 -18.85 -1.84
N THR A 14 10.27 -18.08 -1.76
CA THR A 14 11.34 -18.33 -0.79
C THR A 14 10.92 -17.78 0.58
N VAL A 15 10.57 -18.68 1.51
CA VAL A 15 10.27 -18.32 2.91
C VAL A 15 11.56 -18.44 3.72
N PHE A 16 12.12 -17.30 4.17
CA PHE A 16 13.18 -17.31 5.18
C PHE A 16 12.53 -17.34 6.58
N VAL A 17 12.66 -18.46 7.28
CA VAL A 17 12.29 -18.56 8.69
C VAL A 17 13.46 -18.03 9.52
N ALA A 18 13.37 -16.78 9.96
CA ALA A 18 14.33 -16.21 10.91
C ALA A 18 14.03 -16.74 12.32
N ALA A 19 15.05 -17.26 13.01
CA ALA A 19 14.96 -17.71 14.40
C ALA A 19 14.50 -16.55 15.30
N THR A 20 13.50 -16.80 16.14
CA THR A 20 12.85 -15.78 16.97
C THR A 20 13.67 -15.49 18.23
N VAL A 21 14.21 -14.27 18.34
CA VAL A 21 14.77 -13.72 19.58
C VAL A 21 13.61 -13.08 20.37
N PRO A 22 13.47 -13.34 21.69
CA PRO A 22 12.45 -12.71 22.51
C PRO A 22 12.55 -11.17 22.44
N GLY A 23 11.45 -10.51 22.06
CA GLY A 23 11.39 -9.05 21.86
C GLY A 23 11.45 -8.60 20.40
N VAL A 24 11.72 -9.51 19.46
CA VAL A 24 11.63 -9.22 18.02
C VAL A 24 10.23 -9.57 17.54
N THR A 25 9.37 -8.56 17.34
CA THR A 25 8.12 -8.75 16.61
C THR A 25 8.44 -9.10 15.16
N ALA A 26 8.07 -10.31 14.73
CA ALA A 26 8.20 -10.73 13.33
C ALA A 26 7.43 -9.74 12.43
N TYR A 27 8.08 -9.24 11.38
CA TYR A 27 7.46 -8.37 10.38
C TYR A 27 7.59 -9.01 9.01
N VAL A 28 6.56 -8.80 8.19
CA VAL A 28 6.53 -9.32 6.81
C VAL A 28 7.31 -8.36 5.92
N VAL A 29 8.30 -8.90 5.19
CA VAL A 29 9.03 -8.19 4.14
C VAL A 29 8.70 -8.80 2.79
N ILE A 30 8.22 -7.99 1.85
CA ILE A 30 7.96 -8.41 0.48
C ILE A 30 8.68 -7.46 -0.46
N LYS A 31 9.61 -7.98 -1.27
CA LYS A 31 10.32 -7.21 -2.31
C LYS A 31 10.92 -5.88 -1.81
N GLY A 32 11.51 -5.87 -0.61
CA GLY A 32 12.13 -4.67 -0.02
C GLY A 32 11.15 -3.71 0.67
N TRP A 33 9.88 -4.10 0.85
CA TRP A 33 8.89 -3.38 1.62
C TRP A 33 8.57 -4.10 2.93
N ARG A 34 8.61 -3.37 4.03
CA ARG A 34 8.17 -3.79 5.37
C ARG A 34 6.71 -3.43 5.59
N HIS A 35 5.92 -4.40 6.02
CA HIS A 35 4.55 -4.16 6.46
C HIS A 35 4.53 -3.30 7.75
N ILE A 36 3.66 -2.30 7.79
CA ILE A 36 3.38 -1.50 8.99
C ILE A 36 2.31 -2.25 9.80
N GLN A 37 2.64 -2.69 11.01
CA GLN A 37 1.72 -3.53 11.79
C GLN A 37 0.51 -2.76 12.32
N ASN A 38 0.72 -1.55 12.86
CA ASN A 38 -0.37 -0.74 13.39
C ASN A 38 -1.03 0.09 12.30
N ILE A 39 -1.89 -0.54 11.49
CA ILE A 39 -2.66 0.14 10.44
C ILE A 39 -3.70 1.11 11.02
N SER A 40 -4.14 0.88 12.26
CA SER A 40 -5.06 1.76 12.98
C SER A 40 -4.40 3.01 13.54
N ASP A 41 -3.09 3.22 13.33
CA ASP A 41 -2.43 4.47 13.66
C ASP A 41 -3.16 5.65 12.97
N PRO A 42 -3.62 6.66 13.72
CA PRO A 42 -4.33 7.80 13.16
C PRO A 42 -3.56 8.51 12.04
N ASN A 43 -2.23 8.53 12.09
CA ASN A 43 -1.41 9.13 11.04
C ASN A 43 -1.48 8.31 9.74
N ILE A 44 -1.57 6.99 9.82
CA ILE A 44 -1.70 6.14 8.63
C ILE A 44 -3.09 6.33 8.01
N GLN A 45 -4.14 6.40 8.83
CA GLN A 45 -5.50 6.66 8.34
C GLN A 45 -5.61 8.07 7.72
N GLU A 46 -5.01 9.08 8.34
CA GLU A 46 -4.95 10.45 7.81
C GLU A 46 -4.24 10.51 6.45
N LEU A 47 -3.13 9.79 6.27
CA LEU A 47 -2.45 9.71 4.97
C LEU A 47 -3.34 9.09 3.89
N GLY A 48 -4.13 8.06 4.23
CA GLY A 48 -5.09 7.47 3.30
C GLY A 48 -6.21 8.44 2.91
N GLN A 49 -6.78 9.14 3.88
CA GLN A 49 -7.80 10.16 3.64
C GLN A 49 -7.26 11.31 2.79
N TRP A 50 -6.03 11.75 3.06
CA TRP A 50 -5.36 12.77 2.28
C TRP A 50 -5.14 12.32 0.83
N ALA A 51 -4.68 11.09 0.59
CA ALA A 51 -4.49 10.57 -0.76
C ALA A 51 -5.79 10.57 -1.58
N VAL A 52 -6.91 10.15 -0.97
CA VAL A 52 -8.24 10.21 -1.60
C VAL A 52 -8.63 11.67 -1.93
N THR A 53 -8.35 12.59 -1.00
CA THR A 53 -8.64 14.02 -1.19
C THR A 53 -7.84 14.61 -2.35
N GLU A 54 -6.54 14.30 -2.48
CA GLU A 54 -5.72 14.76 -3.60
C GLU A 54 -6.21 14.20 -4.95
N THR A 55 -6.58 12.92 -5.00
CA THR A 55 -7.17 12.32 -6.21
C THR A 55 -8.46 13.02 -6.62
N ASN A 56 -9.33 13.36 -5.66
CA ASN A 56 -10.57 14.05 -5.95
C ASN A 56 -10.37 15.46 -6.52
N LYS A 57 -9.28 16.16 -6.17
CA LYS A 57 -8.96 17.48 -6.76
C LYS A 57 -8.70 17.41 -8.26
N VAL A 58 -8.11 16.31 -8.72
CA VAL A 58 -7.77 16.11 -10.14
C VAL A 58 -8.83 15.32 -10.92
N SER A 59 -9.78 14.68 -10.23
CA SER A 59 -10.86 13.87 -10.82
C SER A 59 -12.25 14.25 -10.28
N PRO A 60 -12.74 15.48 -10.52
CA PRO A 60 -13.97 15.99 -9.90
C PRO A 60 -15.24 15.28 -10.35
N SER A 61 -15.24 14.61 -11.51
CA SER A 61 -16.38 13.84 -12.03
C SER A 61 -16.52 12.45 -11.38
N SER A 62 -15.56 12.02 -10.58
CA SER A 62 -15.47 10.66 -10.04
C SER A 62 -15.02 10.67 -8.57
N LEU A 63 -15.71 11.46 -7.75
CA LEU A 63 -15.37 11.64 -6.35
C LEU A 63 -15.41 10.32 -5.57
N LEU A 64 -14.34 10.11 -4.82
CA LEU A 64 -14.18 8.99 -3.90
C LEU A 64 -14.46 9.44 -2.47
N THR A 65 -15.11 8.57 -1.69
CA THR A 65 -15.26 8.75 -0.23
C THR A 65 -14.32 7.79 0.48
N PHE A 66 -13.37 8.31 1.24
CA PHE A 66 -12.46 7.49 2.04
C PHE A 66 -13.23 6.64 3.06
N SER A 67 -12.87 5.36 3.19
CA SER A 67 -13.37 4.47 4.24
C SER A 67 -12.29 4.18 5.27
N LYS A 68 -11.19 3.51 4.86
CA LYS A 68 -10.06 3.18 5.73
C LYS A 68 -8.83 2.78 4.93
N VAL A 69 -7.66 2.82 5.56
CA VAL A 69 -6.48 2.07 5.10
C VAL A 69 -6.58 0.62 5.59
N THR A 70 -6.40 -0.34 4.70
CA THR A 70 -6.44 -1.78 4.99
C THR A 70 -5.06 -2.41 5.14
N SER A 71 -4.05 -1.85 4.48
CA SER A 71 -2.65 -2.26 4.63
C SER A 71 -1.73 -1.08 4.31
N ALA A 72 -0.54 -1.08 4.90
CA ALA A 72 0.45 -0.05 4.68
C ALA A 72 1.86 -0.65 4.73
N TRP A 73 2.72 -0.12 3.87
CA TRP A 73 4.09 -0.59 3.74
C TRP A 73 5.06 0.59 3.70
N LYS A 74 6.28 0.34 4.17
CA LYS A 74 7.42 1.26 4.08
C LYS A 74 8.63 0.52 3.53
N PRO A 75 9.60 1.19 2.90
CA PRO A 75 10.86 0.54 2.53
C PRO A 75 11.51 -0.14 3.74
N GLU A 76 12.04 -1.35 3.54
CA GLU A 76 12.77 -2.12 4.55
C GLU A 76 14.07 -1.41 4.93
N LEU A 77 14.79 -0.92 3.93
CA LEU A 77 16.00 -0.12 4.10
C LEU A 77 15.60 1.35 4.26
N HIS A 78 15.90 1.94 5.40
CA HIS A 78 15.75 3.37 5.62
C HIS A 78 16.84 4.12 4.84
N PHE A 79 16.46 4.77 3.74
CA PHE A 79 17.23 5.89 3.21
C PHE A 79 16.70 7.15 3.92
N GLU A 80 17.55 7.80 4.71
CA GLU A 80 17.14 8.68 5.82
C GLU A 80 16.38 9.97 5.45
N THR A 81 16.14 10.26 4.17
CA THR A 81 15.56 11.55 3.76
C THR A 81 14.13 11.48 3.25
N THR A 82 13.69 10.34 2.68
CA THR A 82 12.40 10.26 1.98
C THR A 82 11.59 9.07 2.49
N LYS A 83 10.51 9.33 3.24
CA LYS A 83 9.67 8.26 3.78
C LYS A 83 8.61 7.88 2.75
N TYR A 84 8.95 6.94 1.88
CA TYR A 84 7.97 6.31 1.00
C TYR A 84 6.94 5.52 1.83
N ARG A 85 5.69 5.57 1.38
CA ARG A 85 4.58 4.77 1.90
C ARG A 85 3.77 4.22 0.74
N LEU A 86 3.43 2.95 0.84
CA LEU A 86 2.46 2.30 -0.01
C LEU A 86 1.24 1.98 0.85
N LEU A 87 0.06 2.49 0.49
CA LEU A 87 -1.18 2.28 1.22
C LEU A 87 -2.17 1.51 0.34
N LEU A 88 -2.79 0.48 0.90
CA LEU A 88 -4.02 -0.09 0.36
C LEU A 88 -5.20 0.57 1.07
N ILE A 89 -6.13 1.12 0.29
CA ILE A 89 -7.21 1.99 0.75
C ILE A 89 -8.53 1.44 0.27
N ASP A 90 -9.50 1.32 1.17
CA ASP A 90 -10.90 1.15 0.80
C ASP A 90 -11.52 2.53 0.62
N ALA A 91 -12.15 2.76 -0.53
CA ALA A 91 -12.91 3.98 -0.79
C ALA A 91 -14.17 3.70 -1.61
N SER A 92 -15.20 4.51 -1.38
CA SER A 92 -16.49 4.41 -2.08
C SER A 92 -16.49 5.27 -3.33
N ARG A 93 -17.09 4.76 -4.39
CA ARG A 93 -17.55 5.56 -5.53
C ARG A 93 -19.04 5.31 -5.69
N SER A 94 -19.85 6.37 -5.54
CA SER A 94 -21.31 6.27 -5.62
C SER A 94 -21.90 5.17 -4.71
N GLY A 95 -21.32 5.00 -3.51
CA GLY A 95 -21.76 3.99 -2.53
C GLY A 95 -21.18 2.58 -2.74
N VAL A 96 -20.46 2.33 -3.83
CA VAL A 96 -19.79 1.04 -4.08
C VAL A 96 -18.36 1.08 -3.57
N MET A 97 -17.98 0.11 -2.73
CA MET A 97 -16.61 -0.01 -2.23
C MET A 97 -15.66 -0.54 -3.30
N HIS A 98 -14.48 0.08 -3.37
CA HIS A 98 -13.36 -0.35 -4.19
C HIS A 98 -12.07 -0.25 -3.39
N ASN A 99 -11.09 -1.06 -3.77
CA ASN A 99 -9.75 -1.06 -3.21
C ASN A 99 -8.82 -0.26 -4.13
N TYR A 100 -7.97 0.54 -3.52
CA TYR A 100 -7.01 1.39 -4.22
C TYR A 100 -5.63 1.22 -3.62
N GLU A 101 -4.62 1.35 -4.46
CA GLU A 101 -3.23 1.44 -4.05
C GLU A 101 -2.77 2.89 -4.22
N ALA A 102 -2.20 3.46 -3.16
CA ALA A 102 -1.65 4.80 -3.16
C ALA A 102 -0.16 4.76 -2.80
N LEU A 103 0.69 5.26 -3.70
CA LEU A 103 2.11 5.46 -3.45
C LEU A 103 2.36 6.93 -3.16
N LEU A 104 2.98 7.22 -2.01
CA LEU A 104 3.24 8.59 -1.60
C LEU A 104 4.62 8.74 -0.95
N ILE A 105 5.12 9.97 -1.00
CA ILE A 105 6.30 10.43 -0.28
C ILE A 105 5.86 11.30 0.90
N VAL A 106 6.41 11.03 2.08
CA VAL A 106 6.35 11.91 3.25
C VAL A 106 7.76 12.40 3.55
N GLU A 107 8.05 13.67 3.27
CA GLU A 107 9.34 14.28 3.63
C GLU A 107 9.31 14.75 5.09
N ASN A 108 8.22 15.41 5.49
CA ASN A 108 7.94 15.81 6.86
C ASN A 108 6.42 15.87 7.08
N ALA A 109 5.97 16.33 8.26
CA ALA A 109 4.53 16.40 8.59
C ALA A 109 3.71 17.33 7.67
N HIS A 110 4.36 18.27 6.98
CA HIS A 110 3.71 19.29 6.15
C HIS A 110 3.98 19.10 4.65
N THR A 111 5.07 18.40 4.30
CA THR A 111 5.47 18.16 2.92
C THR A 111 5.26 16.69 2.56
N ARG A 112 4.24 16.47 1.73
CA ARG A 112 3.85 15.16 1.20
C ARG A 112 3.46 15.27 -0.26
N LYS A 113 3.72 14.21 -1.03
CA LYS A 113 3.39 14.14 -2.45
C LYS A 113 2.79 12.78 -2.80
N LEU A 114 1.65 12.80 -3.48
CA LEU A 114 1.00 11.62 -4.02
C LEU A 114 1.66 11.32 -5.37
N LEU A 115 2.26 10.14 -5.50
CA LEU A 115 2.95 9.72 -6.72
C LEU A 115 2.01 8.97 -7.65
N SER A 116 1.19 8.07 -7.10
CA SER A 116 0.15 7.34 -7.83
C SER A 116 -1.04 7.01 -6.93
N PHE A 117 -2.20 6.84 -7.57
CA PHE A 117 -3.42 6.37 -6.95
C PHE A 117 -4.20 5.54 -7.97
N GLU A 118 -4.21 4.22 -7.80
CA GLU A 118 -4.66 3.26 -8.80
C GLU A 118 -5.65 2.26 -8.20
N GLY A 119 -6.57 1.75 -9.02
CA GLY A 119 -7.44 0.65 -8.58
C GLY A 119 -6.61 -0.61 -8.31
N HIS A 120 -6.77 -1.20 -7.13
CA HIS A 120 -6.06 -2.42 -6.79
C HIS A 120 -6.81 -3.61 -7.37
N HIS A 121 -6.31 -4.12 -8.51
CA HIS A 121 -6.85 -5.32 -9.15
C HIS A 121 -6.29 -6.57 -8.45
N ILE A 122 -7.18 -7.31 -7.78
CA ILE A 122 -6.93 -8.66 -7.25
C ILE A 122 -7.03 -9.72 -8.35
#